data_AF-A0A671YE06-F1
#
_entry.id   AF-A0A671YE06-F1
#
_cell.length_a   1.000
_cell.length_b   1.000
_cell.length_c   1.000
_cell.angle_alpha   90.00
_cell.angle_beta   90.00
_cell.angle_gamma   90.00
#
_symmetry.space_group_name_H-M   'P 1'
#
loop_
_entity.id
_entity.type
_entity.pdbx_description
1 polymer ?
#
loop_
_entity_poly.entity_id
_entity_poly.type
_entity_poly.pdbx_seq_one_letter_code
_entity_poly.pdbx_strand_id
1 'polypeptide(L)'
;MSKLSTASVAYHIRSHDTYGILSPNSLEGTGIIFRNYDFKLVSPPDSEYGQGDKKEKFRFARTLVCIQCIISALFAKILIQFFEGSKPDHTKNWLYGLCSLSYLGAMVSSNSALQYVNYPTQVLGKSCKPIPVMILGVTILRKRYPLAKYLCVLLIVGGVALFLYKPNKSSAVADDHVFGFGEILLLISLTLDGLTGVAQDHMRSRFQTTANHMMLNINLWSMLVLGLIVLTTGEVSDFLSFTERYPSIIYNILLFGVTSALGQTFIFMTVVNFGPLTCSIVTTTRKFFTILGSVLLFGNVMSSMQWVGTVLVFLGLGLDAKFGKTPKKTTH
;
A
#
# COMPACT_ATOMS: atom_id res chain seq x y z
N MET A 1 7.44 -22.02 35.95
CA MET A 1 6.32 -22.41 35.06
C MET A 1 5.09 -21.60 35.44
N SER A 2 4.97 -20.39 34.89
CA SER A 2 3.80 -19.53 35.11
C SER A 2 3.36 -18.97 33.76
N LYS A 3 2.09 -19.21 33.47
CA LYS A 3 1.30 -18.80 32.31
C LYS A 3 1.67 -17.38 31.83
N LEU A 4 2.54 -17.24 30.83
CA LEU A 4 2.60 -16.04 30.00
C LEU A 4 1.49 -16.16 28.95
N SER A 5 0.45 -15.36 29.14
CA SER A 5 -0.74 -15.27 28.30
C SER A 5 -0.39 -15.18 26.81
N THR A 6 -0.99 -16.05 26.01
CA THR A 6 -0.91 -16.17 24.55
C THR A 6 -1.20 -14.86 23.79
N ALA A 7 -1.70 -13.83 24.47
CA ALA A 7 -1.76 -12.47 23.97
C ALA A 7 -0.37 -11.84 23.76
N SER A 8 0.63 -12.17 24.58
CA SER A 8 1.95 -11.51 24.62
C SER A 8 2.85 -11.73 23.40
N VAL A 9 2.74 -12.85 22.68
CA VAL A 9 3.60 -13.08 21.50
C VAL A 9 3.02 -12.41 20.25
N ALA A 10 1.69 -12.37 20.12
CA ALA A 10 1.01 -11.49 19.17
C ALA A 10 1.13 -10.00 19.57
N TYR A 11 1.30 -9.71 20.87
CA TYR A 11 1.64 -8.40 21.40
C TYR A 11 3.09 -8.04 21.13
N HIS A 12 4.04 -8.97 21.10
CA HIS A 12 5.46 -8.64 20.89
C HIS A 12 5.77 -8.21 19.44
N ILE A 13 4.87 -8.54 18.50
CA ILE A 13 4.85 -7.98 17.14
C ILE A 13 3.93 -6.74 17.04
N ARG A 14 3.23 -6.38 18.12
CA ARG A 14 2.22 -5.29 18.17
C ARG A 14 2.56 -4.17 19.18
N SER A 15 3.57 -4.34 20.03
CA SER A 15 3.92 -3.42 21.12
C SER A 15 5.39 -3.02 21.06
N HIS A 16 5.77 -2.37 19.97
CA HIS A 16 6.76 -1.31 20.07
C HIS A 16 6.20 -0.09 19.33
N ASP A 17 6.07 0.99 20.09
CA ASP A 17 5.60 2.31 19.69
C ASP A 17 6.51 2.94 18.63
N THR A 18 6.49 2.44 17.38
CA THR A 18 7.03 3.19 16.21
C THR A 18 6.67 2.64 14.83
N TYR A 19 5.48 2.10 14.61
CA TYR A 19 5.05 1.74 13.24
C TYR A 19 4.65 2.96 12.36
N GLY A 20 4.95 4.19 12.80
CA GLY A 20 4.53 5.45 12.17
C GLY A 20 5.37 5.95 11.00
N ILE A 21 6.36 5.20 10.50
CA ILE A 21 7.41 5.79 9.64
C ILE A 21 7.28 5.41 8.15
N LEU A 22 6.44 4.43 7.79
CA LEU A 22 6.24 4.06 6.38
C LEU A 22 4.75 3.96 6.04
N SER A 23 4.34 4.78 5.07
CA SER A 23 2.97 4.82 4.62
C SER A 23 2.53 3.53 3.97
N PRO A 24 1.31 3.05 4.27
CA PRO A 24 0.70 1.94 3.55
C PRO A 24 0.77 2.07 2.03
N ASN A 25 0.82 3.29 1.49
CA ASN A 25 0.86 3.56 0.04
C ASN A 25 2.23 3.36 -0.59
N SER A 26 3.31 3.73 0.11
CA SER A 26 4.68 3.40 -0.29
C SER A 26 4.92 1.88 -0.19
N LEU A 27 4.18 1.19 0.69
CA LEU A 27 4.23 -0.27 0.91
C LEU A 27 3.40 -1.09 -0.09
N GLU A 28 2.56 -0.47 -0.93
CA GLU A 28 1.82 -1.21 -1.97
C GLU A 28 2.74 -1.63 -3.12
N GLY A 29 3.74 -0.80 -3.43
CA GLY A 29 4.81 -1.03 -4.40
C GLY A 29 5.63 -2.28 -4.09
N THR A 30 6.09 -2.44 -2.85
CA THR A 30 7.24 -3.32 -2.53
C THR A 30 6.94 -4.83 -2.45
N GLY A 31 5.71 -5.31 -2.62
CA GLY A 31 5.43 -6.75 -2.48
C GLY A 31 5.58 -7.24 -1.02
N ILE A 32 4.50 -7.73 -0.41
CA ILE A 32 4.47 -8.00 1.04
C ILE A 32 5.35 -9.19 1.46
N ILE A 33 5.76 -10.06 0.53
CA ILE A 33 6.72 -11.14 0.82
C ILE A 33 8.11 -10.56 1.09
N PHE A 34 8.50 -9.48 0.41
CA PHE A 34 9.73 -8.74 0.69
C PHE A 34 9.61 -7.86 1.96
N ARG A 35 8.39 -7.48 2.36
CA ARG A 35 8.12 -6.63 3.54
C ARG A 35 8.54 -7.23 4.89
N ASN A 36 8.47 -8.54 5.08
CA ASN A 36 8.79 -9.17 6.37
C ASN A 36 10.22 -9.72 6.46
N TYR A 37 10.82 -10.06 5.32
CA TYR A 37 12.19 -10.58 5.26
C TYR A 37 13.20 -9.45 5.11
N ASP A 38 13.02 -8.52 4.15
CA ASP A 38 13.96 -7.40 4.00
C ASP A 38 13.82 -6.39 5.12
N PHE A 39 12.63 -6.01 5.60
CA PHE A 39 12.55 -5.00 6.67
C PHE A 39 13.15 -5.50 8.01
N LYS A 40 13.10 -6.81 8.29
CA LYS A 40 13.85 -7.41 9.42
C LYS A 40 15.36 -7.49 9.18
N LEU A 41 15.82 -7.57 7.93
CA LEU A 41 17.24 -7.62 7.55
C LEU A 41 17.87 -6.24 7.31
N VAL A 42 17.05 -5.25 6.95
CA VAL A 42 17.46 -3.94 6.47
C VAL A 42 17.33 -2.89 7.56
N SER A 43 16.29 -2.89 8.40
CA SER A 43 16.25 -2.02 9.58
C SER A 43 15.06 -2.47 10.43
N PRO A 44 15.28 -3.18 11.55
CA PRO A 44 14.15 -3.44 12.42
C PRO A 44 13.51 -2.08 12.77
N PRO A 45 12.18 -1.93 12.75
CA PRO A 45 11.53 -0.72 13.25
C PRO A 45 11.82 -0.45 14.75
N ASP A 46 12.53 -1.39 15.37
CA ASP A 46 13.09 -1.40 16.72
C ASP A 46 14.63 -1.25 16.76
N SER A 47 15.33 -1.00 15.63
CA SER A 47 16.74 -0.59 15.70
C SER A 47 16.78 0.83 16.25
N GLU A 48 16.91 0.91 17.56
CA GLU A 48 17.42 2.08 18.23
C GLU A 48 18.85 2.30 17.73
N TYR A 49 19.04 3.37 16.98
CA TYR A 49 20.37 3.74 16.50
C TYR A 49 21.05 4.53 17.61
N GLY A 50 22.13 3.95 18.17
CA GLY A 50 22.91 4.50 19.28
C GLY A 50 23.35 3.43 20.27
N GLN A 51 24.49 3.65 20.94
CA GLN A 51 25.00 2.80 22.02
C GLN A 51 24.90 3.60 23.34
N GLY A 52 24.06 3.15 24.28
CA GLY A 52 23.77 3.86 25.55
C GLY A 52 22.45 4.65 25.57
N ASP A 53 22.35 5.70 26.41
CA ASP A 53 21.12 6.47 26.71
C ASP A 53 20.56 7.35 25.58
N LYS A 54 21.19 7.39 24.39
CA LYS A 54 20.75 8.18 23.24
C LYS A 54 20.26 7.28 22.11
N LYS A 55 19.05 6.75 22.28
CA LYS A 55 18.34 5.91 21.31
C LYS A 55 17.53 6.80 20.36
N GLU A 56 18.02 7.02 19.14
CA GLU A 56 17.28 7.80 18.14
C GLU A 56 16.52 6.88 17.17
N LYS A 57 15.24 7.20 16.92
CA LYS A 57 14.40 6.48 15.96
C LYS A 57 14.36 7.23 14.63
N PHE A 58 14.31 6.49 13.53
CA PHE A 58 14.16 7.08 12.19
C PHE A 58 12.80 7.78 12.07
N ARG A 59 12.74 9.09 11.79
CA ARG A 59 11.46 9.84 11.69
C ARG A 59 11.21 10.48 10.33
N PHE A 60 12.09 10.21 9.37
CA PHE A 60 12.17 10.93 8.09
C PHE A 60 11.40 10.24 6.96
N ALA A 61 10.12 9.98 7.20
CA ALA A 61 9.25 9.22 6.28
C ALA A 61 9.09 9.91 4.91
N ARG A 62 9.03 11.25 4.90
CA ARG A 62 8.82 12.04 3.67
C ARG A 62 10.10 12.07 2.83
N THR A 63 11.25 12.27 3.48
CA THR A 63 12.56 12.17 2.82
C THR A 63 12.81 10.78 2.24
N LEU A 64 12.47 9.72 2.99
CA LEU A 64 12.63 8.34 2.51
C LEU A 64 11.78 8.04 1.27
N VAL A 65 10.55 8.53 1.20
CA VAL A 65 9.71 8.36 0.00
C VAL A 65 10.21 9.22 -1.16
N CYS A 66 10.75 10.41 -0.89
CA CYS A 66 11.40 11.22 -1.92
C CYS A 66 12.58 10.46 -2.57
N ILE A 67 13.45 9.84 -1.75
CA ILE A 67 14.57 9.01 -2.23
C ILE A 67 14.05 7.81 -3.04
N GLN A 68 13.00 7.13 -2.58
CA GLN A 68 12.39 6.03 -3.34
C GLN A 68 11.81 6.48 -4.69
N CYS A 69 11.18 7.64 -4.76
CA CYS A 69 10.68 8.20 -6.02
C CYS A 69 11.83 8.45 -7.01
N ILE A 70 12.97 8.97 -6.52
CA ILE A 70 14.18 9.18 -7.33
C ILE A 70 14.69 7.84 -7.86
N ILE A 71 14.89 6.85 -6.98
CA ILE A 71 15.40 5.53 -7.36
C ILE A 71 14.44 4.85 -8.34
N SER A 72 13.14 4.93 -8.10
CA SER A 72 12.12 4.33 -8.97
C SER A 72 12.03 5.03 -10.34
N ALA A 73 12.20 6.35 -10.39
CA ALA A 73 12.27 7.09 -11.65
C ALA A 73 13.53 6.74 -12.45
N LEU A 74 14.70 6.65 -11.79
CA LEU A 74 15.94 6.22 -12.44
C LEU A 74 15.83 4.79 -12.95
N PHE A 75 15.28 3.89 -12.15
CA PHE A 75 15.05 2.50 -12.52
C PHE A 75 14.09 2.38 -13.72
N ALA A 76 12.99 3.12 -13.72
CA ALA A 76 12.06 3.20 -14.85
C ALA A 76 12.77 3.68 -16.12
N LYS A 77 13.58 4.72 -16.01
CA LYS A 77 14.32 5.29 -17.14
C LYS A 77 15.30 4.28 -17.74
N ILE A 78 16.02 3.54 -16.89
CA ILE A 78 16.91 2.45 -17.29
C ILE A 78 16.10 1.38 -18.04
N LEU A 79 14.98 0.92 -17.48
CA LEU A 79 14.13 -0.08 -18.14
C LEU A 79 13.60 0.36 -19.51
N ILE A 80 13.18 1.62 -19.65
CA ILE A 80 12.72 2.16 -20.96
C ILE A 80 13.85 2.14 -21.98
N GLN A 81 15.05 2.58 -21.58
CA GLN A 81 16.22 2.60 -22.46
C GLN A 81 16.65 1.20 -22.92
N PHE A 82 16.58 0.21 -22.04
CA PHE A 82 16.98 -1.16 -22.35
C PHE A 82 15.91 -1.99 -23.09
N PHE A 83 14.63 -1.86 -22.73
CA PHE A 83 13.58 -2.77 -23.20
C PHE A 83 12.60 -2.18 -24.22
N GLU A 84 12.33 -0.88 -24.19
CA GLU A 84 11.21 -0.31 -24.97
C GLU A 84 11.64 0.55 -26.16
N GLY A 85 12.86 1.09 -26.13
CA GLY A 85 13.27 2.14 -27.07
C GLY A 85 12.43 3.40 -26.88
N SER A 86 12.89 4.56 -27.38
CA SER A 86 12.15 5.83 -27.24
C SER A 86 10.84 5.82 -28.04
N LYS A 87 9.78 5.21 -27.50
CA LYS A 87 8.42 5.42 -27.98
C LYS A 87 7.88 6.69 -27.32
N PRO A 88 7.45 7.70 -28.10
CA PRO A 88 6.89 8.92 -27.53
C PRO A 88 5.56 8.60 -26.83
N ASP A 89 5.47 9.00 -25.56
CA ASP A 89 4.24 8.90 -24.79
C ASP A 89 3.35 10.12 -25.11
N HIS A 90 2.14 9.87 -25.60
CA HIS A 90 1.14 10.91 -25.91
C HIS A 90 0.22 11.24 -24.71
N THR A 91 0.52 10.72 -23.53
CA THR A 91 -0.29 10.95 -22.32
C THR A 91 -0.16 12.41 -21.85
N LYS A 92 -1.28 13.02 -21.47
CA LYS A 92 -1.32 14.41 -21.01
C LYS A 92 -0.65 14.57 -19.63
N ASN A 93 0.32 15.49 -19.52
CA ASN A 93 1.08 15.75 -18.29
C ASN A 93 0.22 16.06 -17.05
N TRP A 94 -0.93 16.72 -17.22
CA TRP A 94 -1.87 17.00 -16.12
C TRP A 94 -2.42 15.72 -15.47
N LEU A 95 -2.62 14.64 -16.23
CA LEU A 95 -3.11 13.37 -15.67
C LEU A 95 -2.07 12.73 -14.74
N TYR A 96 -0.78 12.83 -15.10
CA TYR A 96 0.32 12.41 -14.24
C TYR A 96 0.40 13.25 -12.96
N GLY A 97 0.23 14.58 -13.08
CA GLY A 97 0.16 15.48 -11.93
C GLY A 97 -1.00 15.14 -10.98
N LEU A 98 -2.21 14.94 -11.51
CA LEU A 98 -3.39 14.57 -10.71
C LEU A 98 -3.24 13.19 -10.04
N CYS A 99 -2.70 12.22 -10.78
CA CYS A 99 -2.43 10.88 -10.27
C CYS A 99 -1.41 10.91 -9.13
N SER A 100 -0.32 11.66 -9.31
CA SER A 100 0.75 11.88 -8.33
C SER A 100 0.21 12.59 -7.08
N LEU A 101 -0.56 13.66 -7.25
CA LEU A 101 -1.14 14.41 -6.14
C LEU A 101 -2.10 13.54 -5.31
N SER A 102 -2.95 12.76 -5.98
CA SER A 102 -3.86 11.82 -5.30
C SER A 102 -3.08 10.74 -4.55
N TYR A 103 -2.00 10.22 -5.14
CA TYR A 103 -1.13 9.22 -4.50
C TYR A 103 -0.44 9.77 -3.24
N LEU A 104 0.17 10.96 -3.34
CA LEU A 104 0.81 11.63 -2.21
C LEU A 104 -0.21 12.02 -1.12
N GLY A 105 -1.37 12.55 -1.52
CA GLY A 105 -2.44 12.87 -0.59
C GLY A 105 -2.92 11.63 0.18
N ALA A 106 -3.16 10.52 -0.54
CA ALA A 106 -3.53 9.26 0.08
C ALA A 106 -2.45 8.77 1.06
N MET A 107 -1.16 8.94 0.69
CA MET A 107 -0.03 8.57 1.53
C MET A 107 0.02 9.38 2.83
N VAL A 108 -0.13 10.70 2.73
CA VAL A 108 -0.14 11.62 3.87
C VAL A 108 -1.33 11.34 4.78
N SER A 109 -2.54 11.25 4.24
CA SER A 109 -3.73 10.92 5.03
C SER A 109 -3.61 9.56 5.73
N SER A 110 -3.01 8.56 5.06
CA SER A 110 -2.77 7.26 5.68
C SER A 110 -1.74 7.33 6.81
N ASN A 111 -0.69 8.14 6.66
CA ASN A 111 0.31 8.32 7.72
C ASN A 111 -0.27 9.05 8.92
N SER A 112 -1.07 10.09 8.69
CA SER A 112 -1.74 10.81 9.75
C SER A 112 -2.74 9.90 10.48
N ALA A 113 -3.44 9.01 9.76
CA ALA A 113 -4.37 8.06 10.36
C ALA A 113 -3.69 7.15 11.41
N LEU A 114 -2.43 6.75 11.21
CA LEU A 114 -1.69 5.91 12.17
C LEU A 114 -1.53 6.52 13.57
N GLN A 115 -1.66 7.84 13.68
CA GLN A 115 -1.59 8.52 14.97
C GLN A 115 -2.90 8.37 15.77
N TYR A 116 -4.00 8.05 15.09
CA TYR A 116 -5.34 7.99 15.66
C TYR A 116 -5.96 6.59 15.62
N VAL A 117 -5.52 5.73 14.70
CA VAL A 117 -5.97 4.33 14.58
C VAL A 117 -4.83 3.37 14.84
N ASN A 118 -5.15 2.24 15.47
CA ASN A 118 -4.18 1.18 15.64
C ASN A 118 -3.80 0.57 14.26
N TYR A 119 -2.58 0.04 14.18
CA TYR A 119 -2.07 -0.59 12.96
C TYR A 119 -2.98 -1.69 12.36
N PRO A 120 -3.60 -2.57 13.17
CA PRO A 120 -4.59 -3.55 12.67
C PRO A 120 -5.80 -2.93 11.96
N THR A 121 -6.39 -1.88 12.52
CA THR A 121 -7.49 -1.13 11.93
C THR A 121 -7.05 -0.47 10.63
N GLN A 122 -5.82 0.05 10.55
CA GLN A 122 -5.28 0.57 9.30
C GLN A 122 -5.10 -0.52 8.23
N VAL A 123 -4.55 -1.68 8.59
CA VAL A 123 -4.38 -2.81 7.65
C VAL A 123 -5.75 -3.28 7.14
N LEU A 124 -6.75 -3.31 8.01
CA LEU A 124 -8.13 -3.60 7.66
C LEU A 124 -8.68 -2.54 6.68
N GLY A 125 -8.62 -1.26 7.03
CA GLY A 125 -9.09 -0.17 6.17
C GLY A 125 -8.44 -0.20 4.79
N LYS A 126 -7.12 -0.39 4.73
CA LYS A 126 -6.36 -0.51 3.46
C LYS A 126 -6.66 -1.77 2.65
N SER A 127 -7.29 -2.77 3.24
CA SER A 127 -7.77 -3.95 2.51
C SER A 127 -9.13 -3.68 1.85
N CYS A 128 -9.82 -2.61 2.22
CA CYS A 128 -11.07 -2.16 1.59
C CYS A 128 -10.85 -1.31 0.32
N LYS A 129 -9.60 -1.02 -0.05
CA LYS A 129 -9.23 -0.26 -1.27
C LYS A 129 -9.94 -0.72 -2.56
N PRO A 130 -10.21 -2.02 -2.81
CA PRO A 130 -10.93 -2.44 -4.01
C PRO A 130 -12.32 -1.80 -4.16
N ILE A 131 -13.00 -1.48 -3.07
CA ILE A 131 -14.36 -0.92 -3.09
C ILE A 131 -14.37 0.50 -3.69
N PRO A 132 -13.62 1.49 -3.17
CA PRO A 132 -13.55 2.81 -3.78
C PRO A 132 -13.01 2.80 -5.21
N VAL A 133 -12.02 1.96 -5.52
CA VAL A 133 -11.48 1.82 -6.88
C VAL A 133 -12.59 1.38 -7.85
N MET A 134 -13.43 0.44 -7.45
CA MET A 134 -14.55 -0.03 -8.26
C MET A 134 -15.63 1.04 -8.41
N ILE A 135 -16.04 1.68 -7.32
CA ILE A 135 -17.08 2.73 -7.33
C ILE A 135 -16.66 3.89 -8.24
N LEU A 136 -15.45 4.45 -8.02
CA LEU A 136 -14.95 5.57 -8.81
C LEU A 136 -14.68 5.18 -10.26
N GLY A 137 -14.29 3.93 -10.54
CA GLY A 137 -14.18 3.43 -11.91
C GLY A 137 -15.51 3.38 -12.66
N VAL A 138 -16.62 3.11 -11.95
CA VAL A 138 -17.97 3.12 -12.53
C VAL A 138 -18.47 4.55 -12.70
N THR A 139 -18.27 5.43 -11.72
CA THR A 139 -18.82 6.79 -11.77
C THR A 139 -18.04 7.72 -12.70
N ILE A 140 -16.70 7.68 -12.65
CA ILE A 140 -15.83 8.60 -13.41
C ILE A 140 -15.53 8.05 -14.81
N LEU A 141 -15.12 6.77 -14.92
CA LEU A 141 -14.77 6.16 -16.22
C LEU A 141 -15.98 5.53 -16.93
N ARG A 142 -17.17 5.52 -16.30
CA ARG A 142 -18.39 4.87 -16.84
C ARG A 142 -18.18 3.40 -17.23
N LYS A 143 -17.26 2.69 -16.56
CA LYS A 143 -17.03 1.27 -16.79
C LYS A 143 -18.20 0.43 -16.30
N ARG A 144 -18.54 -0.62 -17.05
CA ARG A 144 -19.53 -1.61 -16.65
C ARG A 144 -18.81 -2.88 -16.21
N TYR A 145 -18.84 -3.16 -14.91
CA TYR A 145 -18.37 -4.44 -14.38
C TYR A 145 -19.54 -5.44 -14.36
N PRO A 146 -19.33 -6.73 -14.64
CA PRO A 146 -20.36 -7.73 -14.46
C PRO A 146 -20.70 -7.89 -12.98
N LEU A 147 -21.95 -8.25 -12.65
CA LEU A 147 -22.41 -8.43 -11.26
C LEU A 147 -21.51 -9.40 -10.47
N ALA A 148 -20.99 -10.43 -11.14
CA ALA A 148 -20.03 -11.35 -10.56
C ALA A 148 -18.79 -10.64 -9.96
N LYS A 149 -18.24 -9.62 -10.63
CA LYS A 149 -17.07 -8.86 -10.13
C LYS A 149 -17.40 -8.09 -8.84
N TYR A 150 -18.59 -7.50 -8.73
CA TYR A 150 -19.02 -6.84 -7.50
C TYR A 150 -19.10 -7.83 -6.34
N LEU A 151 -19.69 -9.01 -6.59
CA LEU A 151 -19.80 -10.06 -5.58
C LEU A 151 -18.41 -10.61 -5.19
N CYS A 152 -17.48 -10.76 -6.14
CA CYS A 152 -16.09 -11.15 -5.84
C CYS A 152 -15.41 -10.15 -4.92
N VAL A 153 -15.51 -8.85 -5.23
CA VAL A 153 -14.90 -7.78 -4.43
C VAL A 153 -15.52 -7.75 -3.02
N LEU A 154 -16.83 -7.89 -2.90
CA LEU A 154 -17.52 -7.94 -1.60
C LEU A 154 -17.10 -9.16 -0.77
N LEU A 155 -16.97 -10.34 -1.39
CA LEU A 155 -16.51 -11.55 -0.70
C LEU A 155 -15.06 -11.43 -0.22
N ILE A 156 -14.17 -10.87 -1.04
CA ILE A 156 -12.75 -10.69 -0.68
C ILE A 156 -12.63 -9.68 0.44
N VAL A 157 -13.23 -8.49 0.30
CA VAL A 157 -13.13 -7.44 1.33
C VAL A 157 -13.86 -7.85 2.61
N GLY A 158 -15.05 -8.44 2.50
CA GLY A 158 -15.82 -8.95 3.63
C GLY A 158 -15.09 -10.09 4.35
N GLY A 159 -14.48 -11.02 3.60
CA GLY A 159 -13.69 -12.11 4.17
C GLY A 159 -12.44 -11.63 4.91
N VAL A 160 -11.70 -10.67 4.35
CA VAL A 160 -10.56 -10.03 5.03
C VAL A 160 -11.02 -9.26 6.27
N ALA A 161 -12.15 -8.56 6.18
CA ALA A 161 -12.71 -7.84 7.32
C ALA A 161 -13.10 -8.78 8.46
N LEU A 162 -13.78 -9.88 8.14
CA LEU A 162 -14.18 -10.89 9.10
C LEU A 162 -12.97 -11.62 9.70
N PHE A 163 -11.93 -11.88 8.90
CA PHE A 163 -10.67 -12.47 9.36
C PHE A 163 -9.92 -11.56 10.35
N LEU A 164 -9.92 -10.25 10.11
CA LEU A 164 -9.25 -9.26 10.96
C LEU A 164 -10.13 -8.79 12.12
N TYR A 165 -11.43 -9.13 12.10
CA TYR A 165 -12.36 -8.78 13.15
C TYR A 165 -11.97 -9.46 14.47
N LYS A 166 -11.68 -8.64 15.49
CA LYS A 166 -11.57 -9.10 16.86
C LYS A 166 -12.74 -8.53 17.64
N PRO A 167 -13.60 -9.35 18.26
CA PRO A 167 -14.61 -8.84 19.18
C PRO A 167 -13.87 -8.22 20.37
N ASN A 168 -13.91 -6.90 20.49
CA ASN A 168 -13.50 -6.24 21.72
C ASN A 168 -14.49 -6.68 22.79
N LYS A 169 -14.02 -7.43 23.81
CA LYS A 169 -14.81 -7.72 25.03
C LYS A 169 -15.00 -6.48 25.93
N SER A 170 -14.76 -5.29 25.41
CA SER A 170 -14.92 -4.02 26.11
C SER A 170 -15.39 -3.00 25.09
N SER A 171 -16.71 -2.81 25.01
CA SER A 171 -17.41 -1.57 24.66
C SER A 171 -18.90 -1.91 24.47
N ALA A 172 -19.54 -2.25 25.58
CA ALA A 172 -20.95 -1.94 25.76
C ALA A 172 -21.02 -0.45 26.13
N VAL A 173 -20.86 0.43 25.14
CA VAL A 173 -21.38 1.80 25.18
C VAL A 173 -21.86 2.08 23.77
N ALA A 174 -23.18 2.03 23.61
CA ALA A 174 -23.83 2.72 22.52
C ALA A 174 -23.62 4.21 22.78
N ASP A 175 -22.72 4.84 22.03
CA ASP A 175 -22.67 6.28 21.87
C ASP A 175 -22.51 6.58 20.39
N ASP A 176 -23.21 7.62 19.95
CA ASP A 176 -23.51 8.02 18.57
C ASP A 176 -22.43 7.71 17.52
N HIS A 177 -22.88 7.30 16.32
CA HIS A 177 -22.06 6.98 15.15
C HIS A 177 -21.31 8.20 14.56
N VAL A 178 -20.44 8.84 15.34
CA VAL A 178 -19.47 9.80 14.82
C VAL A 178 -18.20 9.03 14.50
N PHE A 179 -17.96 8.81 13.21
CA PHE A 179 -16.68 8.28 12.70
C PHE A 179 -15.51 9.01 13.38
N GLY A 180 -14.58 8.26 13.97
CA GLY A 180 -13.40 8.85 14.60
C GLY A 180 -12.54 9.59 13.57
N PHE A 181 -11.83 10.65 13.98
CA PHE A 181 -10.98 11.44 13.07
C PHE A 181 -9.99 10.58 12.25
N GLY A 182 -9.41 9.54 12.87
CA GLY A 182 -8.55 8.57 12.19
C GLY A 182 -9.24 7.69 11.15
N GLU A 183 -10.51 7.34 11.37
CA GLU A 183 -11.31 6.56 10.42
C GLU A 183 -11.71 7.42 9.21
N ILE A 184 -12.04 8.69 9.43
CA ILE A 184 -12.26 9.68 8.36
C ILE A 184 -10.99 9.85 7.52
N LEU A 185 -9.82 9.97 8.15
CA LEU A 185 -8.53 10.02 7.46
C LEU A 185 -8.26 8.76 6.62
N LEU A 186 -8.63 7.57 7.11
CA LEU A 186 -8.57 6.33 6.32
C LEU A 186 -9.52 6.36 5.13
N LEU A 187 -10.76 6.82 5.30
CA LEU A 187 -11.74 6.94 4.22
C LEU A 187 -11.25 7.91 3.13
N ILE A 188 -10.70 9.07 3.52
CA ILE A 188 -10.07 10.02 2.59
C ILE A 188 -8.92 9.35 1.85
N SER A 189 -8.03 8.66 2.58
CA SER A 189 -6.89 7.96 1.99
C SER A 189 -7.32 6.92 0.96
N LEU A 190 -8.35 6.12 1.26
CA LEU A 190 -8.89 5.10 0.35
C LEU A 190 -9.57 5.70 -0.88
N THR A 191 -10.24 6.85 -0.70
CA THR A 191 -10.88 7.57 -1.79
C THR A 191 -9.82 8.14 -2.75
N LEU A 192 -8.76 8.72 -2.20
CA LEU A 192 -7.63 9.21 -2.98
C LEU A 192 -6.87 8.07 -3.68
N ASP A 193 -6.68 6.92 -3.03
CA ASP A 193 -6.13 5.71 -3.67
C ASP A 193 -7.03 5.23 -4.82
N GLY A 194 -8.35 5.33 -4.64
CA GLY A 194 -9.34 5.05 -5.68
C GLY A 194 -9.22 6.01 -6.86
N LEU A 195 -9.03 7.30 -6.60
CA LEU A 195 -8.81 8.33 -7.62
C LEU A 195 -7.50 8.12 -8.39
N THR A 196 -6.41 7.73 -7.69
CA THR A 196 -5.16 7.31 -8.32
C THR A 196 -5.40 6.12 -9.25
N GLY A 197 -6.15 5.11 -8.80
CA GLY A 197 -6.53 3.98 -9.64
C GLY A 197 -7.32 4.41 -10.88
N VAL A 198 -8.32 5.26 -10.72
CA VAL A 198 -9.10 5.82 -11.83
C VAL A 198 -8.23 6.59 -12.83
N ALA A 199 -7.33 7.44 -12.35
CA ALA A 199 -6.40 8.18 -13.20
C ALA A 199 -5.49 7.22 -13.99
N GLN A 200 -4.93 6.19 -13.33
CA GLN A 200 -4.13 5.15 -13.99
C GLN A 200 -4.92 4.37 -15.04
N ASP A 201 -6.17 4.04 -14.74
CA ASP A 201 -7.06 3.34 -15.67
C ASP A 201 -7.41 4.20 -16.89
N HIS A 202 -7.55 5.51 -16.67
CA HIS A 202 -7.79 6.47 -17.74
C HIS A 202 -6.57 6.61 -18.64
N MET A 203 -5.37 6.74 -18.07
CA MET A 203 -4.10 6.78 -18.81
C MET A 203 -3.92 5.52 -19.65
N ARG A 204 -4.04 4.34 -19.03
CA ARG A 204 -3.96 3.05 -19.72
C ARG A 204 -5.00 2.91 -20.83
N SER A 205 -6.29 3.17 -20.56
CA SER A 205 -7.35 2.90 -21.54
C SER A 205 -7.35 3.87 -22.71
N ARG A 206 -7.10 5.16 -22.46
CA ARG A 206 -7.17 6.21 -23.49
C ARG A 206 -5.86 6.40 -24.25
N PHE A 207 -4.72 6.27 -23.59
CA PHE A 207 -3.40 6.57 -24.16
C PHE A 207 -2.52 5.32 -24.35
N GLN A 208 -2.97 4.14 -23.89
CA GLN A 208 -2.21 2.88 -23.95
C GLN A 208 -0.80 3.05 -23.36
N THR A 209 -0.69 3.86 -22.32
CA THR A 209 0.57 4.19 -21.65
C THR A 209 1.25 2.91 -21.15
N THR A 210 2.52 2.73 -21.51
CA THR A 210 3.31 1.61 -21.02
C THR A 210 3.60 1.72 -19.53
N ALA A 211 3.76 0.59 -18.85
CA ALA A 211 3.99 0.54 -17.40
C ALA A 211 5.22 1.35 -16.97
N ASN A 212 6.31 1.26 -17.71
CA ASN A 212 7.55 1.95 -17.38
C ASN A 212 7.42 3.47 -17.55
N HIS A 213 6.75 3.95 -18.61
CA HIS A 213 6.44 5.38 -18.79
C HIS A 213 5.51 5.93 -17.71
N MET A 214 4.48 5.16 -17.31
CA MET A 214 3.58 5.54 -16.23
C MET A 214 4.33 5.63 -14.89
N MET A 215 5.21 4.66 -14.61
CA MET A 215 6.06 4.65 -13.42
C MET A 215 7.02 5.86 -13.40
N LEU A 216 7.69 6.15 -14.51
CA LEU A 216 8.62 7.28 -14.63
C LEU A 216 7.91 8.61 -14.37
N ASN A 217 6.86 8.90 -15.13
CA ASN A 217 6.19 10.20 -15.09
C ASN A 217 5.50 10.46 -13.75
N ILE A 218 4.85 9.46 -13.15
CA ILE A 218 4.22 9.62 -11.82
C ILE A 218 5.28 9.86 -10.74
N ASN A 219 6.40 9.11 -10.78
CA ASN A 219 7.47 9.30 -9.79
C ASN A 219 8.21 10.64 -9.99
N LEU A 220 8.36 11.14 -11.22
CA LEU A 220 8.92 12.48 -11.48
C LEU A 220 8.02 13.59 -10.92
N TRP A 221 6.71 13.54 -11.19
CA TRP A 221 5.76 14.48 -10.58
C TRP A 221 5.71 14.36 -9.05
N SER A 222 5.80 13.14 -8.52
CA SER A 222 5.84 12.89 -7.07
C SER A 222 7.11 13.47 -6.45
N MET A 223 8.26 13.31 -7.11
CA MET A 223 9.53 13.89 -6.70
C MET A 223 9.47 15.41 -6.69
N LEU A 224 8.86 16.06 -7.69
CA LEU A 224 8.75 17.53 -7.71
C LEU A 224 7.91 18.05 -6.54
N VAL A 225 6.72 17.48 -6.33
CA VAL A 225 5.82 17.93 -5.26
C VAL A 225 6.40 17.60 -3.88
N LEU A 226 6.84 16.36 -3.68
CA LEU A 226 7.38 15.92 -2.40
C LEU A 226 8.73 16.57 -2.12
N GLY A 227 9.58 16.76 -3.13
CA GLY A 227 10.84 17.48 -3.02
C GLY A 227 10.63 18.91 -2.52
N LEU A 228 9.66 19.64 -3.07
CA LEU A 228 9.32 20.97 -2.57
C LEU A 228 8.83 20.95 -1.11
N ILE A 229 8.03 19.96 -0.73
CA ILE A 229 7.55 19.80 0.65
C ILE A 229 8.72 19.52 1.61
N VAL A 230 9.63 18.62 1.24
CA VAL A 230 10.77 18.25 2.10
C VAL A 230 11.78 19.40 2.20
N LEU A 231 12.00 20.15 1.11
CA LEU A 231 12.85 21.34 1.11
C LEU A 231 12.29 22.46 1.99
N THR A 232 10.98 22.71 1.93
CA THR A 232 10.33 23.76 2.75
C THR A 232 10.22 23.38 4.22
N THR A 233 10.13 22.09 4.53
CA THR A 233 10.07 21.60 5.93
C THR A 233 11.44 21.49 6.60
N GLY A 234 12.55 21.59 5.86
CA GLY A 234 13.91 21.46 6.40
C GLY A 234 14.31 20.02 6.79
N GLU A 235 13.44 19.04 6.56
CA GLU A 235 13.64 17.64 6.96
C GLU A 235 14.87 17.00 6.31
N VAL A 236 15.32 17.51 5.14
CA VAL A 236 16.54 17.02 4.48
C VAL A 236 17.78 17.27 5.35
N SER A 237 17.90 18.44 5.96
CA SER A 237 19.08 18.81 6.76
C SER A 237 19.19 17.91 7.99
N ASP A 238 18.07 17.69 8.68
CA ASP A 238 18.00 16.79 9.84
C ASP A 238 18.30 15.33 9.45
N PHE A 239 17.80 14.90 8.29
CA PHE A 239 18.08 13.58 7.74
C PHE A 239 19.57 13.42 7.41
N LEU A 240 20.21 14.43 6.81
CA LEU A 240 21.64 14.39 6.49
C LEU A 240 22.49 14.26 7.76
N SER A 241 22.23 15.10 8.78
CA SER A 241 22.90 14.99 10.08
C SER A 241 22.65 13.64 10.77
N PHE A 242 21.49 13.02 10.57
CA PHE A 242 21.22 11.68 11.05
C PHE A 242 22.02 10.60 10.29
N THR A 243 22.13 10.70 8.96
CA THR A 243 22.92 9.76 8.15
C THR A 243 24.42 9.90 8.35
N GLU A 244 24.93 11.09 8.67
CA GLU A 244 26.33 11.30 9.06
C GLU A 244 26.65 10.60 10.39
N ARG A 245 25.71 10.63 11.35
CA ARG A 245 25.85 9.93 12.64
C ARG A 245 25.74 8.41 12.48
N TYR A 246 24.94 7.93 11.53
CA TYR A 246 24.68 6.50 11.32
C TYR A 246 24.78 6.11 9.83
N PRO A 247 26.00 6.00 9.27
CA PRO A 247 26.20 5.78 7.84
C PRO A 247 25.72 4.39 7.36
N SER A 248 25.61 3.40 8.25
CA SER A 248 25.09 2.06 7.93
C SER A 248 23.65 2.10 7.41
N ILE A 249 22.87 3.12 7.77
CA ILE A 249 21.48 3.29 7.36
C ILE A 249 21.37 3.60 5.86
N ILE A 250 22.40 4.18 5.25
CA ILE A 250 22.40 4.52 3.82
C ILE A 250 22.27 3.26 2.96
N TYR A 251 23.01 2.19 3.30
CA TYR A 251 22.90 0.91 2.60
C TYR A 251 21.47 0.36 2.67
N ASN A 252 20.86 0.48 3.84
CA ASN A 252 19.52 0.01 4.09
C ASN A 252 18.46 0.78 3.30
N ILE A 253 18.62 2.10 3.22
CA ILE A 253 17.76 2.97 2.42
C ILE A 253 17.90 2.67 0.93
N LEU A 254 19.13 2.45 0.44
CA LEU A 254 19.38 2.11 -0.95
C LEU A 254 18.78 0.76 -1.33
N LEU A 255 19.02 -0.27 -0.52
CA LEU A 255 18.46 -1.61 -0.73
C LEU A 255 16.94 -1.57 -0.71
N PHE A 256 16.35 -0.87 0.26
CA PHE A 256 14.92 -0.64 0.32
C PHE A 256 14.40 0.09 -0.93
N GLY A 257 15.14 1.11 -1.41
CA GLY A 257 14.81 1.85 -2.62
C GLY A 257 14.80 1.00 -3.88
N VAL A 258 15.82 0.15 -4.07
CA VAL A 258 15.93 -0.75 -5.22
C VAL A 258 14.83 -1.81 -5.19
N THR A 259 14.61 -2.46 -4.04
CA THR A 259 13.53 -3.44 -3.89
C THR A 259 12.15 -2.81 -4.08
N SER A 260 11.96 -1.55 -3.63
CA SER A 260 10.75 -0.77 -3.86
C SER A 260 10.54 -0.48 -5.36
N ALA A 261 11.58 -0.09 -6.09
CA ALA A 261 11.50 0.15 -7.54
C ALA A 261 11.13 -1.13 -8.32
N LEU A 262 11.72 -2.28 -7.96
CA LEU A 262 11.36 -3.58 -8.53
C LEU A 262 9.89 -3.91 -8.28
N GLY A 263 9.43 -3.76 -7.04
CA GLY A 263 8.03 -3.98 -6.69
C GLY A 263 7.07 -3.03 -7.43
N GLN A 264 7.39 -1.74 -7.51
CA GLN A 264 6.60 -0.77 -8.26
C GLN A 264 6.47 -1.15 -9.73
N THR A 265 7.52 -1.69 -10.34
CA THR A 265 7.49 -2.18 -11.72
C THR A 265 6.39 -3.24 -11.89
N PHE A 266 6.30 -4.22 -10.99
CA PHE A 266 5.23 -5.23 -11.01
C PHE A 266 3.84 -4.63 -10.79
N ILE A 267 3.71 -3.63 -9.92
CA ILE A 267 2.43 -2.93 -9.70
C ILE A 267 1.99 -2.21 -10.96
N PHE A 268 2.85 -1.38 -11.56
CA PHE A 268 2.53 -0.66 -12.79
C PHE A 268 2.24 -1.61 -13.95
N MET A 269 3.00 -2.70 -14.08
CA MET A 269 2.74 -3.75 -15.06
C MET A 269 1.37 -4.42 -14.84
N THR A 270 0.99 -4.69 -13.59
CA THR A 270 -0.33 -5.25 -13.25
C THR A 270 -1.45 -4.27 -13.59
N VAL A 271 -1.26 -2.97 -13.30
CA VAL A 271 -2.24 -1.93 -13.62
C VAL A 271 -2.42 -1.81 -15.14
N VAL A 272 -1.32 -1.78 -15.90
CA VAL A 272 -1.35 -1.67 -17.38
C VAL A 272 -1.89 -2.93 -18.05
N ASN A 273 -1.70 -4.12 -17.48
CA ASN A 273 -2.19 -5.37 -18.08
C ASN A 273 -3.60 -5.77 -17.61
N PHE A 274 -3.93 -5.59 -16.35
CA PHE A 274 -5.16 -6.11 -15.74
C PHE A 274 -6.06 -5.06 -15.07
N GLY A 275 -5.52 -3.88 -14.83
CA GLY A 275 -6.27 -2.71 -14.39
C GLY A 275 -6.07 -2.46 -12.90
N PRO A 276 -6.39 -1.25 -12.43
CA PRO A 276 -6.16 -0.88 -11.04
C PRO A 276 -7.08 -1.64 -10.08
N LEU A 277 -8.29 -2.03 -10.51
CA LEU A 277 -9.17 -2.89 -9.71
C LEU A 277 -8.53 -4.25 -9.44
N THR A 278 -8.05 -4.94 -10.48
CA THR A 278 -7.35 -6.23 -10.35
C THR A 278 -6.08 -6.08 -9.54
N CYS A 279 -5.32 -5.00 -9.74
CA CYS A 279 -4.15 -4.70 -8.93
C CYS A 279 -4.50 -4.59 -7.43
N SER A 280 -5.59 -3.90 -7.10
CA SER A 280 -6.07 -3.76 -5.72
C SER A 280 -6.52 -5.08 -5.10
N ILE A 281 -7.16 -5.96 -5.89
CA ILE A 281 -7.53 -7.32 -5.47
C ILE A 281 -6.27 -8.15 -5.18
N VAL A 282 -5.28 -8.14 -6.08
CA VAL A 282 -4.03 -8.88 -5.93
C VAL A 282 -3.26 -8.42 -4.69
N THR A 283 -3.14 -7.11 -4.45
CA THR A 283 -2.44 -6.60 -3.26
C THR A 283 -3.17 -6.92 -1.97
N THR A 284 -4.50 -6.87 -1.95
CA THR A 284 -5.34 -7.26 -0.80
C THR A 284 -5.21 -8.75 -0.49
N THR A 285 -5.25 -9.58 -1.53
CA THR A 285 -5.07 -11.04 -1.43
C THR A 285 -3.70 -11.38 -0.88
N ARG A 286 -2.65 -10.70 -1.36
CA ARG A 286 -1.29 -10.83 -0.84
C ARG A 286 -1.19 -10.45 0.65
N LYS A 287 -1.86 -9.36 1.07
CA LYS A 287 -1.96 -8.98 2.51
C LYS A 287 -2.58 -10.12 3.30
N PHE A 288 -3.72 -10.63 2.84
CA PHE A 288 -4.44 -11.72 3.48
C PHE A 288 -3.56 -12.98 3.64
N PHE A 289 -2.94 -13.48 2.58
CA PHE A 289 -2.09 -14.67 2.65
C PHE A 289 -0.88 -14.50 3.56
N THR A 290 -0.31 -13.30 3.63
CA THR A 290 0.79 -13.02 4.56
C THR A 290 0.32 -13.14 6.01
N ILE A 291 -0.86 -12.61 6.33
CA ILE A 291 -1.42 -12.66 7.68
C ILE A 291 -1.83 -14.10 8.03
N LEU A 292 -2.49 -14.79 7.10
CA LEU A 292 -2.85 -16.20 7.25
C LEU A 292 -1.60 -17.07 7.47
N GLY A 293 -0.57 -16.92 6.63
CA GLY A 293 0.68 -17.66 6.74
C GLY A 293 1.39 -17.41 8.07
N SER A 294 1.39 -16.15 8.56
CA SER A 294 1.90 -15.82 9.89
C SER A 294 1.16 -16.60 10.98
N VAL A 295 -0.18 -16.60 10.97
CA VAL A 295 -0.99 -17.32 11.97
C VAL A 295 -0.72 -18.84 11.96
N LEU A 296 -0.61 -19.43 10.77
CA LEU A 296 -0.33 -20.86 10.59
C LEU A 296 1.08 -21.25 11.05
N LEU A 297 2.11 -20.47 10.65
CA LEU A 297 3.51 -20.73 11.00
C LEU A 297 3.79 -20.55 12.50
N PHE A 298 3.12 -19.59 13.16
CA PHE A 298 3.25 -19.38 14.60
C PHE A 298 2.34 -20.28 15.44
N GLY A 299 1.61 -21.21 14.82
CA GLY A 299 0.78 -22.21 15.53
C GLY A 299 -0.37 -21.60 16.34
N ASN A 300 -0.87 -20.42 15.95
CA ASN A 300 -1.95 -19.76 16.66
C ASN A 300 -3.30 -20.39 16.28
N VAL A 301 -4.09 -20.78 17.29
CA VAL A 301 -5.45 -21.31 17.06
C VAL A 301 -6.34 -20.25 16.41
N MET A 302 -6.86 -20.58 15.23
CA MET A 302 -7.76 -19.72 14.46
C MET A 302 -9.18 -19.80 15.01
N SER A 303 -9.80 -18.64 15.24
CA SER A 303 -11.21 -18.55 15.62
C SER A 303 -12.12 -19.02 14.49
N SER A 304 -13.32 -19.52 14.82
CA SER A 304 -14.35 -19.91 13.85
C SER A 304 -14.67 -18.78 12.86
N MET A 305 -14.65 -17.52 13.32
CA MET A 305 -14.82 -16.36 12.43
C MET A 305 -13.66 -16.27 11.42
N GLN A 306 -12.41 -16.44 11.85
CA GLN A 306 -11.27 -16.38 10.92
C GLN A 306 -11.29 -17.49 9.88
N TRP A 307 -11.84 -18.67 10.23
CA TRP A 307 -12.10 -19.74 9.27
C TRP A 307 -13.15 -19.35 8.23
N VAL A 308 -14.29 -18.80 8.67
CA VAL A 308 -15.33 -18.28 7.75
C VAL A 308 -14.76 -17.19 6.84
N GLY A 309 -13.98 -16.26 7.39
CA GLY A 309 -13.32 -15.20 6.64
C GLY A 309 -12.37 -15.77 5.57
N THR A 310 -11.58 -16.78 5.94
CA THR A 310 -10.71 -17.50 5.01
C THR A 310 -11.48 -18.13 3.85
N VAL A 311 -12.56 -18.87 4.15
CA VAL A 311 -13.40 -19.49 3.12
C VAL A 311 -14.00 -18.44 2.18
N LEU A 312 -14.50 -17.31 2.72
CA LEU A 312 -15.05 -16.22 1.91
C LEU A 312 -14.01 -15.61 0.95
N VAL A 313 -12.77 -15.41 1.41
CA VAL A 313 -11.69 -14.90 0.54
C VAL A 313 -11.40 -15.90 -0.58
N PHE A 314 -11.26 -17.19 -0.27
CA PHE A 314 -11.02 -18.22 -1.30
C PHE A 314 -12.17 -18.33 -2.30
N LEU A 315 -13.43 -18.25 -1.85
CA LEU A 315 -14.60 -18.22 -2.73
C LEU A 315 -14.58 -16.98 -3.63
N GLY A 316 -14.31 -15.80 -3.07
CA GLY A 316 -14.22 -14.55 -3.83
C GLY A 316 -13.12 -14.60 -4.91
N LEU A 317 -11.96 -15.18 -4.58
CA LEU A 317 -10.87 -15.37 -5.54
C LEU A 317 -11.19 -16.42 -6.61
N GLY A 318 -11.82 -17.53 -6.23
CA GLY A 318 -12.26 -18.56 -7.18
C GLY A 318 -13.28 -18.02 -8.17
N LEU A 319 -14.23 -17.20 -7.70
CA LEU A 319 -15.19 -16.51 -8.55
C LEU A 319 -14.51 -15.46 -9.44
N ASP A 320 -13.53 -14.72 -8.93
CA ASP A 320 -12.78 -13.73 -9.73
C ASP A 320 -11.95 -14.41 -10.82
N ALA A 321 -11.35 -15.56 -10.54
CA ALA A 321 -10.61 -16.35 -11.52
C ALA A 321 -11.52 -16.91 -12.63
N LYS A 322 -12.72 -17.37 -12.27
CA LYS A 322 -13.67 -18.00 -13.20
C LYS A 322 -14.46 -16.98 -14.03
N PHE A 323 -14.97 -15.93 -13.40
CA PHE A 323 -15.89 -14.96 -14.00
C PHE A 323 -15.27 -13.57 -14.21
N GLY A 324 -14.06 -13.34 -13.71
CA GLY A 324 -13.43 -12.03 -13.75
C GLY A 324 -12.80 -11.65 -15.08
N LYS A 325 -12.72 -12.58 -16.04
CA LYS A 325 -12.37 -12.27 -17.43
C LYS A 325 -13.65 -11.84 -18.17
N THR A 326 -13.89 -10.53 -18.25
CA THR A 326 -14.90 -10.01 -19.19
C THR A 326 -14.47 -10.46 -20.60
N PRO A 327 -15.33 -11.14 -21.38
CA PRO A 327 -15.02 -11.45 -22.76
C PRO A 327 -14.70 -10.14 -23.49
N LYS A 328 -13.55 -10.06 -24.16
CA LYS A 328 -13.33 -8.97 -25.12
C LYS A 328 -14.50 -9.08 -26.11
N LYS A 329 -15.43 -8.12 -26.10
CA LYS A 329 -16.32 -7.95 -27.24
C LYS A 329 -15.41 -7.54 -28.39
N THR A 330 -15.07 -8.51 -29.24
CA THR A 330 -14.56 -8.29 -30.58
C THR A 330 -15.66 -7.54 -31.30
N THR A 331 -15.55 -6.21 -31.37
CA THR A 331 -16.30 -5.43 -32.34
C THR A 331 -15.63 -5.73 -33.67
N HIS A 332 -16.27 -6.60 -34.46
CA HIS A 332 -15.91 -6.86 -35.84
C HIS A 332 -16.47 -5.78 -36.75
#